data_AF-A0A9D6MYC4-F1
#
_entry.id   AF-A0A9D6MYC4-F1
#
_cell.length_a   1.000
_cell.length_b   1.000
_cell.length_c   1.000
_cell.angle_alpha   90.00
_cell.angle_beta   90.00
_cell.angle_gamma   90.00
#
_symmetry.space_group_name_H-M   'P 1'
#
loop_
_entity.id
_entity.type
_entity.pdbx_description
1 polymer ?
#
loop_
_entity_poly.entity_id
_entity_poly.type
_entity_poly.pdbx_seq_one_letter_code
_entity_poly.pdbx_strand_id
1 'polypeptide(L)'
;MAGGGCQLPQAHPATAAPKAEQIRANCYGLLHDLLKQQEDVDKLLWIKLETKEIKPLIKAIASASRMGVKRLEQLAADDRSINLDLLSLPPGEVATRNAIASTKTKELLTPFSAHFELDLLLTQAEALSYAWHLSKVAAANESERERAHYLAGLSEEMKELHQQTLSLMRSRLASSPRKGAS
;
A
#
# COMPACT_ATOMS: atom_id res chain seq x y z
N MET A 1 -43.39 -41.79 29.87
CA MET A 1 -42.49 -40.62 29.95
C MET A 1 -41.40 -40.82 28.90
N ALA A 2 -41.63 -40.39 27.66
CA ALA A 2 -40.67 -40.52 26.56
C ALA A 2 -40.08 -39.13 26.26
N GLY A 3 -38.75 -39.02 26.32
CA GLY A 3 -38.01 -37.77 26.20
C GLY A 3 -37.94 -37.26 24.76
N GLY A 4 -38.23 -35.96 24.58
CA GLY A 4 -38.00 -35.24 23.35
C GLY A 4 -36.59 -34.67 23.33
N GLY A 5 -35.75 -35.13 22.41
CA GLY A 5 -34.46 -34.53 22.11
C GLY A 5 -34.64 -33.42 21.06
N CYS A 6 -34.33 -32.18 21.42
CA CYS A 6 -34.17 -31.09 20.47
C CYS A 6 -32.88 -31.30 19.67
N GLN A 7 -33.00 -31.60 18.37
CA GLN A 7 -31.89 -31.54 17.43
C GLN A 7 -31.70 -30.10 16.96
N LEU A 8 -30.55 -29.52 17.32
CA LEU A 8 -30.10 -28.22 16.80
C LEU A 8 -29.73 -28.36 15.32
N PRO A 9 -30.02 -27.37 14.46
CA PRO A 9 -29.60 -27.39 13.07
C PRO A 9 -28.07 -27.41 12.98
N GLN A 10 -27.52 -28.40 12.28
CA GLN A 10 -26.10 -28.42 11.93
C GLN A 10 -25.80 -27.20 11.06
N ALA A 11 -24.90 -26.34 11.54
CA ALA A 11 -24.33 -25.28 10.72
C ALA A 11 -23.54 -25.93 9.59
N HIS A 12 -24.02 -25.78 8.36
CA HIS A 12 -23.26 -26.15 7.17
C HIS A 12 -21.94 -25.36 7.15
N PRO A 13 -20.78 -26.01 6.92
CA PRO A 13 -19.53 -25.30 6.77
C PRO A 13 -19.64 -24.38 5.54
N ALA A 14 -19.39 -23.10 5.72
CA ALA A 14 -19.30 -22.14 4.62
C ALA A 14 -18.30 -22.69 3.59
N THR A 15 -18.76 -22.90 2.36
CA THR A 15 -17.90 -23.35 1.26
C THR A 15 -16.78 -22.33 1.09
N ALA A 16 -15.52 -22.76 1.20
CA ALA A 16 -14.38 -21.86 1.06
C ALA A 16 -14.43 -21.15 -0.31
N ALA A 17 -14.26 -19.83 -0.31
CA ALA A 17 -14.24 -19.04 -1.54
C ALA A 17 -13.15 -19.56 -2.50
N PRO A 18 -13.34 -19.45 -3.83
CA PRO A 18 -12.30 -19.80 -4.80
C PRO A 18 -10.98 -19.07 -4.49
N LYS A 19 -9.84 -19.72 -4.78
CA LYS A 19 -8.51 -19.17 -4.49
C LYS A 19 -8.30 -17.75 -5.05
N ALA A 20 -8.80 -17.49 -6.26
CA ALA A 20 -8.70 -16.17 -6.90
C ALA A 20 -9.45 -15.08 -6.10
N GLU A 21 -10.62 -15.40 -5.56
CA GLU A 21 -11.40 -14.48 -4.73
C GLU A 21 -10.70 -14.17 -3.41
N GLN A 22 -10.07 -15.16 -2.78
CA GLN A 22 -9.27 -14.93 -1.57
C GLN A 22 -8.06 -14.03 -1.86
N ILE A 23 -7.34 -14.28 -2.96
CA ILE A 23 -6.20 -13.45 -3.38
C ILE A 23 -6.67 -12.02 -3.64
N ARG A 24 -7.76 -11.86 -4.39
CA ARG A 24 -8.37 -10.56 -4.69
C ARG A 24 -8.71 -9.81 -3.41
N ALA A 25 -9.50 -10.41 -2.52
CA ALA A 25 -9.94 -9.78 -1.28
C ALA A 25 -8.76 -9.30 -0.42
N ASN A 26 -7.73 -10.14 -0.27
CA ASN A 26 -6.54 -9.79 0.50
C ASN A 26 -5.75 -8.66 -0.16
N CYS A 27 -5.62 -8.66 -1.50
CA CYS A 27 -4.94 -7.58 -2.21
C CYS A 27 -5.69 -6.25 -2.07
N TYR A 28 -7.02 -6.25 -2.07
CA TYR A 28 -7.83 -5.05 -1.83
C TYR A 28 -7.54 -4.44 -0.46
N GLY A 29 -7.57 -5.24 0.61
CA GLY A 29 -7.29 -4.74 1.95
C GLY A 29 -5.85 -4.27 2.13
N LEU A 30 -4.87 -5.04 1.64
CA LEU A 30 -3.45 -4.66 1.71
C LEU A 30 -3.14 -3.40 0.91
N LEU A 31 -3.76 -3.23 -0.25
CA LEU A 31 -3.58 -2.05 -1.08
C LEU A 31 -4.23 -0.83 -0.44
N HIS A 32 -5.44 -0.97 0.11
CA HIS A 32 -6.11 0.14 0.82
C HIS A 32 -5.30 0.60 2.04
N ASP A 33 -4.85 -0.32 2.90
CA ASP A 33 -3.98 -0.02 4.04
C ASP A 33 -2.71 0.73 3.62
N LEU A 34 -2.01 0.23 2.59
CA LEU A 34 -0.80 0.86 2.09
C LEU A 34 -1.06 2.27 1.54
N LEU A 35 -2.06 2.43 0.68
CA LEU A 35 -2.36 3.72 0.07
C LEU A 35 -2.85 4.72 1.11
N LYS A 36 -3.60 4.29 2.14
CA LYS A 36 -3.96 5.13 3.29
C LYS A 36 -2.72 5.68 4.00
N GLN A 37 -1.69 4.88 4.18
CA GLN A 37 -0.43 5.35 4.77
C GLN A 37 0.30 6.37 3.88
N GLN A 38 0.16 6.26 2.55
CA GLN A 38 0.83 7.17 1.60
C GLN A 38 0.02 8.42 1.25
N GLU A 39 -1.29 8.44 1.51
CA GLU A 39 -2.21 9.53 1.08
C GLU A 39 -1.83 10.91 1.67
N ASP A 40 -1.10 10.89 2.78
CA ASP A 40 -0.69 12.04 3.59
C ASP A 40 0.83 12.25 3.65
N VAL A 41 1.62 11.52 2.86
CA VAL A 41 3.09 11.60 2.91
C VAL A 41 3.62 13.01 2.60
N ASP A 42 2.88 13.79 1.82
CA ASP A 42 3.23 15.18 1.50
C ASP A 42 3.11 16.13 2.70
N LYS A 43 2.49 15.71 3.81
CA LYS A 43 2.50 16.48 5.08
C LYS A 43 3.89 16.52 5.73
N LEU A 44 4.75 15.53 5.47
CA LEU A 44 6.14 15.54 5.94
C LEU A 44 6.91 16.75 5.41
N LEU A 45 6.53 17.24 4.22
CA LEU A 45 7.12 18.38 3.54
C LEU A 45 6.80 19.74 4.19
N TRP A 46 5.87 19.79 5.14
CA TRP A 46 5.58 21.02 5.90
C TRP A 46 6.57 21.23 7.04
N ILE A 47 7.16 20.14 7.52
CA ILE A 47 8.01 20.12 8.73
C ILE A 47 9.49 20.09 8.35
N LYS A 48 9.83 19.60 7.15
CA LYS A 48 11.20 19.34 6.71
C LYS A 48 11.63 20.29 5.60
N LEU A 49 12.91 20.67 5.59
CA LEU A 49 13.50 21.43 4.50
C LEU A 49 13.76 20.48 3.33
N GLU A 50 13.25 20.79 2.15
CA GLU A 50 13.32 19.93 0.97
C GLU A 50 13.81 20.68 -0.27
N THR A 51 14.42 19.94 -1.19
CA THR A 51 14.77 20.46 -2.51
C THR A 51 13.53 20.66 -3.38
N LYS A 52 13.61 21.58 -4.35
CA LYS A 52 12.52 21.85 -5.31
C LYS A 52 12.10 20.63 -6.14
N GLU A 53 12.97 19.62 -6.23
CA GLU A 53 12.79 18.44 -7.08
C GLU A 53 12.04 17.30 -6.37
N ILE A 54 12.21 17.13 -5.04
CA ILE A 54 11.54 16.05 -4.31
C ILE A 54 10.07 16.38 -4.01
N LYS A 55 9.77 17.65 -3.72
CA LYS A 55 8.41 18.14 -3.41
C LYS A 55 7.34 17.73 -4.46
N PRO A 56 7.53 17.96 -5.78
CA PRO A 56 6.52 17.59 -6.77
C PRO A 56 6.31 16.06 -6.84
N LEU A 57 7.37 15.27 -6.72
CA LEU A 57 7.27 13.81 -6.75
C LEU A 57 6.46 13.28 -5.56
N ILE A 58 6.78 13.73 -4.34
CA ILE A 58 6.07 13.30 -3.13
C ILE A 58 4.60 13.72 -3.17
N LYS A 59 4.29 14.91 -3.71
CA LYS A 59 2.89 15.34 -3.93
C LYS A 59 2.16 14.45 -4.94
N ALA A 60 2.84 14.04 -6.02
CA ALA A 60 2.26 13.13 -7.01
C ALA A 60 1.93 11.78 -6.36
N ILE A 61 2.83 11.24 -5.53
CA ILE A 61 2.62 9.99 -4.78
C ILE A 61 1.42 10.11 -3.82
N ALA A 62 1.37 11.18 -3.01
CA ALA A 62 0.27 11.43 -2.09
C ALA A 62 -1.08 11.57 -2.83
N SER A 63 -1.08 12.26 -3.97
CA SER A 63 -2.28 12.45 -4.80
C SER A 63 -2.77 11.15 -5.41
N ALA A 64 -1.89 10.37 -6.05
CA ALA A 64 -2.24 9.06 -6.62
C ALA A 64 -2.76 8.12 -5.53
N SER A 65 -2.15 8.15 -4.34
CA SER A 65 -2.59 7.34 -3.20
C SER A 65 -3.99 7.76 -2.70
N ARG A 66 -4.26 9.06 -2.53
CA ARG A 66 -5.61 9.57 -2.18
C ARG A 66 -6.68 9.17 -3.19
N MET A 67 -6.36 9.29 -4.48
CA MET A 67 -7.27 8.88 -5.55
C MET A 67 -7.54 7.37 -5.49
N GLY A 68 -6.48 6.58 -5.30
CA GLY A 68 -6.55 5.13 -5.15
C GLY A 68 -7.44 4.72 -3.97
N VAL A 69 -7.20 5.27 -2.78
CA VAL A 69 -8.01 5.05 -1.57
C VAL A 69 -9.48 5.35 -1.85
N LYS A 70 -9.80 6.55 -2.34
CA LYS A 70 -11.18 6.97 -2.59
C LYS A 70 -11.89 6.01 -3.55
N ARG A 71 -11.18 5.54 -4.57
CA ARG A 71 -11.75 4.60 -5.53
C ARG A 71 -11.95 3.22 -4.94
N LEU A 72 -11.02 2.70 -4.12
CA LEU A 72 -11.20 1.42 -3.42
C LEU A 72 -12.39 1.49 -2.44
N GLU A 73 -12.52 2.58 -1.70
CA GLU A 73 -13.66 2.83 -0.80
C GLU A 73 -14.99 2.89 -1.55
N GLN A 74 -15.01 3.53 -2.72
CA GLN A 74 -16.20 3.52 -3.59
C GLN A 74 -16.54 2.11 -4.07
N LEU A 75 -15.55 1.32 -4.51
CA LEU A 75 -15.78 -0.06 -4.93
C LEU A 75 -16.36 -0.92 -3.80
N ALA A 76 -15.86 -0.75 -2.57
CA ALA A 76 -16.39 -1.45 -1.40
C ALA A 76 -17.80 -0.98 -0.98
N ALA A 77 -18.12 0.30 -1.20
CA ALA A 77 -19.47 0.81 -1.02
C ALA A 77 -20.45 0.24 -2.06
N ASP A 78 -19.99 0.09 -3.30
CA ASP A 78 -20.79 -0.44 -4.42
C ASP A 78 -20.96 -1.97 -4.35
N ASP A 79 -20.01 -2.68 -3.74
CA ASP A 79 -19.99 -4.14 -3.63
C ASP A 79 -19.52 -4.64 -2.27
N ARG A 80 -20.47 -5.20 -1.52
CA ARG A 80 -20.26 -5.73 -0.16
C ARG A 80 -19.36 -6.97 -0.10
N SER A 81 -19.02 -7.60 -1.23
CA SER A 81 -18.02 -8.67 -1.27
C SER A 81 -16.58 -8.16 -1.14
N ILE A 82 -16.35 -6.86 -1.31
CA ILE A 82 -15.05 -6.23 -1.09
C ILE A 82 -14.98 -5.76 0.36
N ASN A 83 -14.09 -6.38 1.14
CA ASN A 83 -13.77 -5.95 2.49
C ASN A 83 -12.36 -5.37 2.53
N LEU A 84 -12.25 -4.06 2.73
CA LEU A 84 -10.95 -3.35 2.79
C LEU A 84 -10.22 -3.54 4.12
N ASP A 85 -10.92 -3.97 5.17
CA ASP A 85 -10.30 -4.29 6.46
C ASP A 85 -9.73 -5.72 6.50
N LEU A 86 -10.03 -6.52 5.46
CA LEU A 86 -9.62 -7.92 5.39
C LEU A 86 -8.22 -8.05 4.79
N LEU A 87 -7.19 -8.01 5.64
CA LEU A 87 -5.81 -8.29 5.23
C LEU A 87 -5.54 -9.80 5.04
N SER A 88 -6.24 -10.64 5.81
CA SER A 88 -6.00 -12.10 5.94
C SER A 88 -4.54 -12.51 6.14
N LEU A 89 -3.77 -11.66 6.83
CA LEU A 89 -2.40 -11.97 7.22
C LEU A 89 -2.37 -12.68 8.58
N PRO A 90 -1.40 -13.59 8.82
CA PRO A 90 -1.14 -14.10 10.16
C PRO A 90 -0.90 -12.94 11.15
N PRO A 91 -1.34 -13.04 12.41
CA PRO A 91 -1.21 -11.95 13.39
C PRO A 91 0.23 -11.45 13.58
N GLY A 92 1.22 -12.35 13.55
CA GLY A 92 2.64 -11.97 13.61
C GLY A 92 3.09 -11.08 12.46
N GLU A 93 2.47 -11.25 11.29
CA GLU A 93 2.81 -10.49 10.08
C GLU A 93 2.15 -9.12 10.06
N VAL A 94 0.91 -9.02 10.55
CA VAL A 94 0.29 -7.72 10.83
C VAL A 94 1.14 -6.94 11.84
N ALA A 95 1.54 -7.57 12.95
CA ALA A 95 2.35 -6.93 13.97
C ALA A 95 3.72 -6.46 13.43
N THR A 96 4.38 -7.28 12.63
CA THR A 96 5.67 -6.96 12.01
C THR A 96 5.55 -5.76 11.06
N ARG A 97 4.52 -5.75 10.19
CA ARG A 97 4.26 -4.62 9.28
C ARG A 97 4.00 -3.33 10.04
N ASN A 98 3.19 -3.37 11.09
CA ASN A 98 2.91 -2.22 11.95
C ASN A 98 4.17 -1.70 12.64
N ALA A 99 5.04 -2.60 13.13
CA ALA A 99 6.30 -2.23 13.75
C ALA A 99 7.24 -1.54 12.73
N ILE A 100 7.36 -2.08 11.51
CA ILE A 100 8.15 -1.46 10.43
C ILE A 100 7.61 -0.07 10.08
N ALA A 101 6.29 0.06 9.88
CA ALA A 101 5.65 1.34 9.56
C ALA A 101 5.87 2.37 10.68
N SER A 102 5.79 1.97 11.94
CA SER A 102 6.06 2.83 13.10
C SER A 102 7.51 3.29 13.13
N THR A 103 8.47 2.39 12.91
CA THR A 103 9.90 2.73 12.86
C THR A 103 10.20 3.72 11.74
N LYS A 104 9.75 3.45 10.51
CA LYS A 104 9.95 4.36 9.37
C LYS A 104 9.33 5.73 9.60
N THR A 105 8.12 5.77 10.19
CA THR A 105 7.47 7.04 10.54
C THR A 105 8.32 7.84 11.51
N LYS A 106 8.89 7.19 12.54
CA LYS A 106 9.77 7.85 13.52
C LYS A 106 11.06 8.36 12.86
N GLU A 107 11.68 7.56 12.00
CA GLU A 107 12.89 7.94 11.26
C GLU A 107 12.64 9.18 10.39
N LEU A 108 11.53 9.21 9.64
CA LEU A 108 11.15 10.35 8.79
C LEU A 108 10.78 11.59 9.59
N LEU A 109 10.18 11.44 10.78
CA LEU A 109 9.81 12.57 11.64
C LEU A 109 10.99 13.11 12.46
N THR A 110 12.08 12.35 12.62
CA THR A 110 13.24 12.76 13.41
C THR A 110 13.81 14.10 12.90
N PRO A 111 13.84 15.16 13.73
CA PRO A 111 14.39 16.46 13.35
C PRO A 111 15.85 16.35 12.90
N PHE A 112 16.23 17.11 11.86
CA PHE A 112 17.63 17.28 11.42
C PHE A 112 18.36 16.02 10.92
N SER A 113 17.65 15.01 10.37
CA SER A 113 18.36 13.88 9.73
C SER A 113 19.06 14.35 8.45
N ALA A 114 20.38 14.18 8.39
CA ALA A 114 21.20 14.51 7.22
C ALA A 114 20.83 13.68 5.97
N HIS A 115 20.07 12.60 6.16
CA HIS A 115 19.67 11.65 5.13
C HIS A 115 18.17 11.66 4.83
N PHE A 116 17.41 12.64 5.36
CA PHE A 116 15.95 12.71 5.20
C PHE A 116 15.46 12.44 3.77
N GLU A 117 16.02 13.14 2.77
CA GLU A 117 15.60 12.94 1.37
C GLU A 117 15.87 11.52 0.88
N LEU A 118 16.99 10.91 1.26
CA LEU A 118 17.35 9.56 0.86
C LEU A 118 16.43 8.53 1.54
N ASP A 119 16.20 8.67 2.84
CA ASP A 119 15.33 7.79 3.62
C ASP A 119 13.88 7.88 3.14
N LEU A 120 13.43 9.09 2.78
CA LEU A 120 12.13 9.32 2.17
C LEU A 120 12.04 8.61 0.82
N LEU A 121 12.99 8.85 -0.10
CA LEU A 121 12.97 8.22 -1.42
C LEU A 121 13.05 6.69 -1.35
N LEU A 122 13.86 6.13 -0.44
CA LEU A 122 13.93 4.69 -0.21
C LEU A 122 12.59 4.14 0.28
N THR A 123 12.00 4.80 1.29
CA THR A 123 10.69 4.41 1.83
C THR A 123 9.60 4.46 0.76
N GLN A 124 9.59 5.51 -0.06
CA GLN A 124 8.63 5.65 -1.16
C GLN A 124 8.86 4.61 -2.26
N ALA A 125 10.11 4.28 -2.59
CA ALA A 125 10.41 3.25 -3.59
C ALA A 125 9.86 1.88 -3.15
N GLU A 126 10.04 1.52 -1.88
CA GLU A 126 9.51 0.27 -1.32
C GLU A 126 7.98 0.25 -1.31
N ALA A 127 7.34 1.34 -0.88
CA ALA A 127 5.88 1.46 -0.86
C ALA A 127 5.29 1.36 -2.28
N LEU A 128 5.84 2.09 -3.25
CA LEU A 128 5.34 2.11 -4.62
C LEU A 128 5.57 0.78 -5.34
N SER A 129 6.70 0.11 -5.10
CA SER A 129 6.94 -1.24 -5.61
C SER A 129 5.89 -2.23 -5.09
N TYR A 130 5.57 -2.13 -3.78
CA TYR A 130 4.56 -3.00 -3.19
C TYR A 130 3.15 -2.68 -3.72
N ALA A 131 2.78 -1.40 -3.84
CA ALA A 131 1.50 -0.97 -4.41
C ALA A 131 1.34 -1.44 -5.86
N TRP A 132 2.36 -1.23 -6.70
CA TRP A 132 2.40 -1.72 -8.09
C TRP A 132 2.08 -3.22 -8.15
N HIS A 133 2.81 -4.03 -7.39
CA HIS A 133 2.65 -5.47 -7.42
C HIS A 133 1.32 -5.95 -6.82
N LEU A 134 0.85 -5.34 -5.72
CA LEU A 134 -0.48 -5.62 -5.16
C LEU A 134 -1.58 -5.34 -6.19
N SER A 135 -1.57 -4.16 -6.82
CA SER A 135 -2.55 -3.79 -7.83
C SER A 135 -2.53 -4.72 -9.04
N LYS A 136 -1.32 -5.12 -9.49
CA LYS A 136 -1.16 -6.09 -10.58
C LYS A 136 -1.75 -7.46 -10.25
N VAL A 137 -1.49 -7.97 -9.03
CA VAL A 137 -2.03 -9.26 -8.58
C VAL A 137 -3.54 -9.17 -8.38
N ALA A 138 -4.04 -8.08 -7.81
CA ALA A 138 -5.47 -7.83 -7.68
C ALA A 138 -6.17 -7.85 -9.04
N ALA A 139 -5.63 -7.13 -10.04
CA ALA A 139 -6.18 -7.09 -11.39
C ALA A 139 -6.25 -8.48 -12.04
N ALA A 140 -5.21 -9.30 -11.88
CA ALA A 140 -5.16 -10.65 -12.44
C ALA A 140 -6.13 -11.65 -11.80
N ASN A 141 -6.65 -11.34 -10.60
CA ASN A 141 -7.58 -12.18 -9.85
C ASN A 141 -8.98 -11.54 -9.73
N GLU A 142 -9.19 -10.41 -10.37
CA GLU A 142 -10.47 -9.72 -10.42
C GLU A 142 -11.32 -10.28 -11.58
N SER A 143 -12.52 -10.72 -11.25
CA SER A 143 -13.50 -11.27 -12.19
C SER A 143 -14.29 -10.19 -12.91
N GLU A 144 -14.46 -9.02 -12.29
CA GLU A 144 -15.18 -7.90 -12.88
C GLU A 144 -14.23 -7.07 -13.75
N ARG A 145 -14.55 -6.94 -15.04
CA ARG A 145 -13.63 -6.40 -16.05
C ARG A 145 -13.26 -4.94 -15.79
N GLU A 146 -14.20 -4.09 -15.38
CA GLU A 146 -13.94 -2.68 -15.14
C GLU A 146 -13.02 -2.47 -13.93
N ARG A 147 -13.22 -3.23 -12.86
CA ARG A 147 -12.32 -3.25 -11.69
C ARG A 147 -10.94 -3.77 -12.04
N ALA A 148 -10.86 -4.86 -12.80
CA ALA A 148 -9.59 -5.41 -13.26
C ALA A 148 -8.80 -4.38 -14.08
N HIS A 149 -9.49 -3.67 -14.98
CA HIS A 149 -8.89 -2.61 -15.78
C HIS A 149 -8.41 -1.44 -14.91
N TYR A 150 -9.22 -0.99 -13.95
CA TYR A 150 -8.82 0.05 -13.01
C TYR A 150 -7.57 -0.35 -12.20
N LEU A 151 -7.55 -1.56 -11.63
CA LEU A 151 -6.42 -2.05 -10.85
C LEU A 151 -5.15 -2.19 -11.70
N ALA A 152 -5.28 -2.58 -12.97
CA ALA A 152 -4.15 -2.61 -13.90
C ALA A 152 -3.62 -1.19 -14.18
N GLY A 153 -4.50 -0.21 -14.35
CA GLY A 153 -4.13 1.20 -14.50
C GLY A 153 -3.39 1.73 -13.28
N LEU A 154 -3.91 1.47 -12.08
CA LEU A 154 -3.25 1.83 -10.81
C LEU A 154 -1.87 1.17 -10.67
N SER A 155 -1.73 -0.08 -11.10
CA SER A 155 -0.44 -0.79 -11.15
C SER A 155 0.59 -0.04 -11.99
N GLU A 156 0.22 0.41 -13.20
CA GLU A 156 1.15 1.15 -14.06
C GLU A 156 1.45 2.55 -13.51
N GLU A 157 0.49 3.25 -12.92
CA GLU A 157 0.73 4.54 -12.25
C GLU A 157 1.75 4.41 -11.10
N MET A 158 1.57 3.41 -10.22
CA MET A 158 2.50 3.17 -9.10
C MET A 158 3.91 2.77 -9.57
N LYS A 159 3.99 2.02 -10.68
CA LYS A 159 5.26 1.66 -11.33
C LYS A 159 5.98 2.88 -11.89
N GLU A 160 5.28 3.79 -12.55
CA GLU A 160 5.87 5.02 -13.09
C GLU A 160 6.43 5.90 -11.97
N LEU A 161 5.65 6.09 -10.90
CA LEU A 161 6.10 6.82 -9.70
C LEU A 161 7.31 6.13 -9.04
N HIS A 162 7.31 4.80 -8.96
CA HIS A 162 8.45 4.03 -8.46
C HIS A 162 9.72 4.29 -9.30
N GLN A 163 9.61 4.27 -10.63
CA GLN A 163 10.73 4.53 -11.52
C GLN A 163 11.27 5.97 -11.37
N GLN A 164 10.37 6.96 -11.25
CA GLN A 164 10.75 8.35 -10.99
C GLN A 164 11.48 8.49 -9.65
N THR A 165 11.00 7.80 -8.61
CA THR A 165 11.62 7.77 -7.28
C THR A 165 13.02 7.18 -7.33
N LEU A 166 13.21 6.04 -7.99
CA LEU A 166 14.54 5.44 -8.17
C LEU A 166 15.48 6.34 -8.99
N SER A 167 14.96 7.02 -10.01
CA SER A 167 15.74 7.96 -10.81
C SER A 167 16.26 9.13 -9.97
N LEU A 168 15.40 9.75 -9.17
CA LEU A 168 15.79 10.84 -8.27
C LEU A 168 16.74 10.38 -7.17
N MET A 169 16.52 9.19 -6.60
CA MET A 169 17.42 8.61 -5.60
C MET A 169 18.83 8.39 -6.18
N ARG A 170 18.93 7.85 -7.40
CA ARG A 170 20.22 7.64 -8.09
C ARG A 170 20.92 8.96 -8.41
N SER A 171 20.18 9.99 -8.82
CA SER A 171 20.78 11.30 -9.10
C SER A 171 21.37 11.94 -7.85
N ARG A 172 20.69 11.82 -6.69
CA ARG A 172 21.21 12.27 -5.39
C ARG A 172 22.49 11.54 -5.00
N LEU A 173 22.52 10.21 -5.14
CA LEU A 173 23.73 9.42 -4.85
C LEU A 173 24.90 9.76 -5.78
N ALA A 174 24.64 10.01 -7.07
CA ALA A 174 25.68 10.41 -8.03
C ALA A 174 26.23 11.82 -7.77
N SER A 175 25.39 12.73 -7.25
CA SER A 175 25.77 14.11 -6.92
C SER A 175 26.48 14.26 -5.57
N SER A 176 26.46 13.23 -4.71
CA SER A 176 27.11 13.28 -3.40
C SER A 176 28.63 13.16 -3.58
N PRO A 177 29.44 14.10 -3.04
CA PRO A 177 30.89 14.05 -3.19
C PRO A 177 31.45 12.76 -2.59
N ARG A 178 32.15 11.96 -3.40
CA ARG A 178 32.92 10.80 -2.94
C ARG A 178 34.01 11.28 -1.98
N LYS A 179 33.75 11.26 -0.67
CA LYS A 179 34.81 11.33 0.33
C LYS A 179 35.54 9.98 0.32
N GLY A 180 36.72 9.94 -0.30
CA GLY A 180 37.62 8.79 -0.20
C GLY A 180 38.34 8.44 -1.50
N ALA A 181 39.29 9.28 -1.91
CA ALA A 181 40.42 8.91 -2.74
C ALA A 181 41.56 9.90 -2.45
N SER A 182 42.20 9.74 -1.30
CA SER A 182 43.53 10.27 -0.99
C SER A 182 44.18 9.34 0.02
#